data_AF-A0A7S1FB34-F1
#
_entry.id   AF-A0A7S1FB34-F1
#
_cell.length_a   1.000
_cell.length_b   1.000
_cell.length_c   1.000
_cell.angle_alpha   90.00
_cell.angle_beta   90.00
_cell.angle_gamma   90.00
#
_symmetry.space_group_name_H-M   'P 1'
#
loop_
_entity.id
_entity.type
_entity.pdbx_description
1 polymer ?
#
loop_
_entity_poly.entity_id
_entity_poly.type
_entity_poly.pdbx_seq_one_letter_code
_entity_poly.pdbx_strand_id
1 'polypeptide(L)'
;GMLPFDFESCRAFLSWEDPAFGLPVGWIAIGVLLFTSFVCASCGARYSLQFFAPLQDPSGDVEFTIGSDGRRIDDVHIAYNQRWLGILFQVIGLGLLLLSTHSDEVSAALTLVALLKDFVLFRLWCFYMMMSATNPSSLRPLLTSADYQRQSDDHTKKSLERFQRYLRQHPAAMAHLPDEIELRLRRFTDHGVHIRRRTDGEGETSSRCVVL
;
A
#
# COMPACT_ATOMS: atom_id res chain seq x y z
N GLY A 1 -0.53 -43.95 -7.09
CA GLY A 1 -0.40 -44.42 -5.69
C GLY A 1 0.57 -43.51 -4.98
N MET A 2 0.12 -42.80 -3.96
CA MET A 2 1.01 -42.05 -3.05
C MET A 2 1.80 -43.07 -2.24
N LEU A 3 3.12 -43.06 -2.35
CA LEU A 3 4.00 -43.89 -1.52
C LEU A 3 3.78 -43.50 -0.05
N PRO A 4 3.67 -44.47 0.88
CA PRO A 4 3.56 -44.16 2.30
C PRO A 4 4.85 -43.48 2.74
N PHE A 5 4.71 -42.29 3.33
CA PHE A 5 5.81 -41.53 3.89
C PHE A 5 6.33 -42.28 5.13
N ASP A 6 7.42 -43.03 4.97
CA ASP A 6 7.96 -43.88 6.02
C ASP A 6 8.89 -43.07 6.95
N PHE A 7 8.53 -43.01 8.24
CA PHE A 7 9.23 -42.22 9.25
C PHE A 7 10.68 -42.68 9.45
N GLU A 8 10.95 -43.97 9.27
CA GLU A 8 12.30 -44.54 9.33
C GLU A 8 13.21 -43.99 8.22
N SER A 9 12.66 -43.82 7.02
CA SER A 9 13.40 -43.26 5.87
C SER A 9 13.76 -41.79 6.07
N CYS A 10 12.84 -41.00 6.66
CA CYS A 10 13.14 -39.60 7.01
C CYS A 10 14.20 -39.48 8.09
N ARG A 11 14.16 -40.34 9.11
CA ARG A 11 15.15 -40.35 10.18
C ARG A 11 16.54 -40.72 9.65
N ALA A 12 16.62 -41.72 8.78
CA ALA A 12 17.87 -42.13 8.13
C ALA A 12 18.46 -41.00 7.28
N PHE A 13 17.62 -40.27 6.54
CA PHE A 13 18.04 -39.10 5.76
C PHE A 13 18.53 -37.94 6.65
N LEU A 14 17.83 -37.66 7.76
CA LEU A 14 18.22 -36.62 8.72
C LEU A 14 19.53 -36.91 9.44
N SER A 15 19.83 -38.19 9.67
CA SER A 15 21.10 -38.64 10.25
C SER A 15 22.22 -38.79 9.22
N TRP A 16 21.98 -38.46 7.95
CA TRP A 16 23.00 -38.60 6.92
C TRP A 16 24.06 -37.50 7.05
N GLU A 17 25.27 -37.94 7.36
CA GLU A 17 26.47 -37.11 7.43
C GLU A 17 27.40 -37.41 6.26
N ASP A 18 28.07 -36.37 5.75
CA ASP A 18 29.08 -36.51 4.71
C ASP A 18 30.28 -37.31 5.27
N PRO A 19 30.67 -38.45 4.65
CA PRO A 19 31.80 -39.26 5.13
C PRO A 19 33.16 -38.54 5.11
N ALA A 20 33.32 -37.47 4.32
CA ALA A 20 34.60 -36.76 4.23
C ALA A 20 34.76 -35.65 5.28
N PHE A 21 33.67 -34.95 5.63
CA PHE A 21 33.71 -33.74 6.47
C PHE A 21 32.79 -33.79 7.69
N GLY A 22 32.02 -34.87 7.88
CA GLY A 22 31.11 -35.04 9.03
C GLY A 22 29.99 -34.00 9.07
N LEU A 23 29.65 -33.41 7.92
CA LEU A 23 28.64 -32.36 7.84
C LEU A 23 27.24 -32.99 7.82
N PRO A 24 26.26 -32.43 8.56
CA PRO A 24 24.90 -32.96 8.61
C PRO A 24 24.12 -32.59 7.33
N VAL A 25 24.38 -33.32 6.25
CA VAL A 25 23.84 -33.06 4.89
C VAL A 25 22.31 -33.05 4.90
N GLY A 26 21.68 -33.98 5.63
CA GLY A 26 20.22 -34.06 5.72
C GLY A 26 19.58 -32.78 6.29
N TRP A 27 20.18 -32.21 7.34
CA TRP A 27 19.71 -30.97 7.95
C TRP A 27 19.97 -29.76 7.07
N ILE A 28 21.12 -29.73 6.38
CA ILE A 28 21.45 -28.66 5.42
C ILE A 28 20.45 -28.68 4.26
N ALA A 29 20.13 -29.85 3.71
CA ALA A 29 19.16 -30.00 2.63
C ALA A 29 17.76 -29.53 3.03
N ILE A 30 17.30 -29.85 4.24
CA ILE A 30 16.02 -29.35 4.76
C ILE A 30 16.07 -27.85 5.01
N GLY A 31 17.17 -27.33 5.55
CA GLY A 31 17.38 -25.90 5.73
C GLY A 31 17.30 -25.15 4.39
N VAL A 32 17.94 -25.68 3.35
CA VAL A 32 17.88 -25.13 1.99
C VAL A 32 16.48 -25.24 1.41
N LEU A 33 15.76 -26.36 1.59
CA LEU A 33 14.38 -26.54 1.12
C LEU A 33 13.41 -25.60 1.82
N LEU A 34 13.52 -25.42 3.13
CA LEU A 34 12.71 -24.50 3.91
C LEU A 34 13.03 -23.05 3.54
N PHE A 35 14.31 -22.72 3.38
CA PHE A 35 14.74 -21.39 2.97
C PHE A 35 14.26 -21.05 1.55
N THR A 36 14.43 -21.97 0.59
CA THR A 36 13.93 -21.79 -0.78
C THR A 36 12.41 -21.76 -0.84
N SER A 37 11.69 -22.56 -0.05
CA SER A 37 10.22 -22.50 0.05
C SER A 37 9.74 -21.19 0.68
N PHE A 38 10.41 -20.73 1.73
CA PHE A 38 10.13 -19.44 2.37
C PHE A 38 10.42 -18.28 1.43
N VAL A 39 11.52 -18.33 0.68
CA VAL A 39 11.86 -17.34 -0.35
C VAL A 39 10.87 -17.43 -1.51
N CYS A 40 10.44 -18.60 -1.97
CA CYS A 40 9.40 -18.75 -2.99
C CYS A 40 8.02 -18.27 -2.51
N ALA A 41 7.66 -18.48 -1.24
CA ALA A 41 6.40 -17.98 -0.69
C ALA A 41 6.44 -16.46 -0.49
N SER A 42 7.53 -15.95 0.08
CA SER A 42 7.73 -14.52 0.37
C SER A 42 7.97 -13.70 -0.90
N CYS A 43 8.76 -14.23 -1.84
CA CYS A 43 9.01 -13.63 -3.14
C CYS A 43 7.90 -13.95 -4.12
N GLY A 44 7.25 -15.11 -4.14
CA GLY A 44 6.08 -15.38 -5.00
C GLY A 44 4.90 -14.47 -4.67
N ALA A 45 4.68 -14.17 -3.39
CA ALA A 45 3.71 -13.17 -2.95
C ALA A 45 4.12 -11.71 -3.26
N ARG A 46 5.41 -11.44 -3.50
CA ARG A 46 5.93 -10.10 -3.89
C ARG A 46 6.19 -9.95 -5.39
N TYR A 47 6.44 -11.03 -6.11
CA TYR A 47 6.55 -11.11 -7.57
C TYR A 47 5.16 -11.08 -8.18
N SER A 48 4.16 -11.71 -7.54
CA SER A 48 2.76 -11.45 -7.88
C SER A 48 2.48 -9.95 -7.72
N LEU A 49 2.92 -9.32 -6.63
CA LEU A 49 2.85 -7.87 -6.53
C LEU A 49 3.65 -7.18 -7.63
N GLN A 50 4.87 -7.49 -8.04
CA GLN A 50 5.51 -6.77 -9.16
C GLN A 50 4.87 -6.98 -10.54
N PHE A 51 4.18 -8.10 -10.77
CA PHE A 51 3.37 -8.32 -11.98
C PHE A 51 1.94 -7.72 -11.87
N PHE A 52 1.47 -7.40 -10.66
CA PHE A 52 0.14 -6.83 -10.37
C PHE A 52 0.20 -5.43 -9.70
N ALA A 53 1.38 -4.89 -9.47
CA ALA A 53 1.67 -3.58 -8.86
C ALA A 53 2.05 -2.65 -10.00
N PRO A 54 1.67 -1.38 -9.89
CA PRO A 54 1.67 -0.47 -11.02
C PRO A 54 3.10 -0.28 -11.55
N LEU A 55 3.20 -0.25 -12.88
CA LEU A 55 4.41 0.16 -13.58
C LEU A 55 4.79 1.59 -13.16
N GLN A 56 6.07 1.90 -13.40
CA GLN A 56 6.64 3.24 -13.36
C GLN A 56 5.62 4.29 -13.79
N ASP A 57 5.40 5.29 -12.94
CA ASP A 57 4.45 6.39 -13.18
C ASP A 57 4.58 6.86 -14.63
N PRO A 58 3.53 6.72 -15.46
CA PRO A 58 3.61 7.19 -16.83
C PRO A 58 3.86 8.69 -16.80
N SER A 59 4.86 9.14 -17.55
CA SER A 59 5.08 10.58 -17.76
C SER A 59 3.95 11.12 -18.64
N GLY A 60 2.86 11.58 -18.02
CA GLY A 60 1.68 12.19 -18.66
C GLY A 60 0.42 12.11 -17.78
N ASP A 61 -0.68 12.72 -18.21
CA ASP A 61 -1.99 12.56 -17.56
C ASP A 61 -2.53 11.16 -17.86
N VAL A 62 -2.57 10.31 -16.84
CA VAL A 62 -3.06 8.92 -16.92
C VAL A 62 -4.49 8.87 -16.42
N GLU A 63 -5.35 8.18 -17.15
CA GLU A 63 -6.70 7.86 -16.68
C GLU A 63 -6.59 6.99 -15.42
N PHE A 64 -7.08 7.51 -14.29
CA PHE A 64 -7.05 6.83 -13.01
C PHE A 64 -8.47 6.67 -12.46
N THR A 65 -8.69 5.57 -11.76
CA THR A 65 -9.92 5.30 -11.02
C THR A 65 -9.63 5.31 -9.53
N ILE A 66 -10.59 5.76 -8.72
CA ILE A 66 -10.47 5.71 -7.27
C ILE A 66 -11.19 4.43 -6.82
N GLY A 67 -10.45 3.50 -6.21
CA GLY A 67 -11.00 2.28 -5.66
C GLY A 67 -11.93 2.55 -4.48
N SER A 68 -12.76 1.57 -4.11
CA SER A 68 -13.68 1.63 -2.95
C SER A 68 -13.00 2.02 -1.63
N ASP A 69 -11.70 1.77 -1.53
CA ASP A 69 -10.88 2.01 -0.35
C ASP A 69 -10.19 3.39 -0.36
N GLY A 70 -10.54 4.25 -1.33
CA GLY A 70 -9.96 5.59 -1.49
C GLY A 70 -8.55 5.62 -2.06
N ARG A 71 -8.01 4.47 -2.50
CA ARG A 71 -6.69 4.39 -3.15
C ARG A 71 -6.82 4.68 -4.64
N ARG A 72 -5.88 5.44 -5.18
CA ARG A 72 -5.72 5.70 -6.62
C ARG A 72 -5.29 4.41 -7.33
N ILE A 73 -6.02 4.02 -8.37
CA ILE A 73 -5.75 2.89 -9.25
C ILE A 73 -5.51 3.49 -10.65
N ASP A 74 -4.26 3.52 -11.08
CA ASP A 74 -3.90 4.00 -12.41
C ASP A 74 -4.17 2.89 -13.44
N ASP A 75 -4.99 3.16 -14.46
CA ASP A 75 -5.47 2.15 -15.41
C ASP A 75 -4.53 2.02 -16.61
N VAL A 76 -3.30 1.57 -16.34
CA VAL A 76 -2.25 1.42 -17.36
C VAL A 76 -2.44 0.11 -18.11
N HIS A 77 -2.97 0.20 -19.33
CA HIS A 77 -3.17 -0.94 -20.22
C HIS A 77 -1.85 -1.36 -20.90
N ILE A 78 -1.20 -2.40 -20.38
CA ILE A 78 -0.12 -3.07 -21.12
C ILE A 78 -0.74 -3.89 -22.24
N ALA A 79 -0.34 -3.65 -23.49
CA ALA A 79 -0.78 -4.47 -24.61
C ALA A 79 -0.41 -5.94 -24.35
N TYR A 80 -1.39 -6.84 -24.47
CA TYR A 80 -1.25 -8.28 -24.18
C TYR A 80 -0.03 -8.90 -24.89
N ASN A 81 0.29 -8.45 -26.10
CA ASN A 81 1.44 -8.89 -26.89
C ASN A 81 2.80 -8.56 -26.22
N GLN A 82 2.92 -7.40 -25.59
CA GLN A 82 4.16 -7.01 -24.89
C GLN A 82 4.39 -7.87 -23.64
N ARG A 83 3.31 -8.27 -22.96
CA ARG A 83 3.37 -9.17 -21.81
C ARG A 83 3.87 -10.55 -22.21
N TRP A 84 3.34 -11.12 -23.29
CA TRP A 84 3.80 -12.42 -23.79
C TRP A 84 5.23 -12.36 -24.30
N LEU A 85 5.63 -11.27 -24.95
CA LEU A 85 7.01 -11.07 -25.38
C LEU A 85 7.97 -11.04 -24.19
N GLY A 86 7.60 -10.35 -23.10
CA GLY A 86 8.36 -10.35 -21.85
C GLY A 86 8.50 -11.74 -21.24
N ILE A 87 7.39 -12.50 -21.16
CA ILE A 87 7.40 -13.88 -20.67
C ILE A 87 8.30 -14.77 -21.55
N LEU A 88 8.22 -14.62 -22.86
CA LEU A 88 9.04 -15.37 -23.81
C LEU A 88 10.54 -15.11 -23.58
N PHE A 89 10.94 -13.84 -23.49
CA PHE A 89 12.33 -13.48 -23.18
C PHE A 89 12.79 -14.02 -21.82
N GLN A 90 11.92 -14.00 -20.81
CA GLN A 90 12.20 -14.56 -19.50
C GLN A 90 12.50 -16.07 -19.57
N VAL A 91 11.66 -16.83 -20.28
CA VAL A 91 11.82 -18.28 -20.44
C VAL A 91 13.08 -18.62 -21.23
N ILE A 92 13.35 -17.89 -22.32
CA ILE A 92 14.57 -18.06 -23.13
C ILE A 92 15.82 -17.77 -22.28
N GLY A 93 15.82 -16.67 -21.53
CA GLY A 93 16.94 -16.32 -20.65
C GLY A 93 17.19 -17.35 -19.56
N LEU A 94 16.13 -17.90 -18.95
CA LEU A 94 16.24 -18.94 -17.95
C LEU A 94 16.81 -20.24 -18.54
N GLY A 95 16.35 -20.62 -19.74
CA GLY A 95 16.89 -21.76 -20.47
C GLY A 95 18.37 -21.59 -20.79
N LEU A 96 18.78 -20.41 -21.28
CA LEU A 96 20.19 -20.12 -21.54
C LEU A 96 21.04 -20.22 -20.28
N LEU A 97 20.57 -19.74 -19.12
CA LEU A 97 21.31 -19.85 -17.86
C LEU A 97 21.48 -21.30 -17.42
N LEU A 98 20.43 -22.12 -17.54
CA LEU A 98 20.47 -23.54 -17.17
C LEU A 98 21.37 -24.37 -18.11
N LEU A 99 21.43 -24.02 -19.40
CA LEU A 99 22.27 -24.70 -20.39
C LEU A 99 23.66 -24.06 -20.57
N SER A 100 23.97 -22.96 -19.86
CA SER A 100 25.19 -22.17 -20.08
C SER A 100 26.47 -22.88 -19.63
N THR A 101 26.38 -23.78 -18.65
CA THR A 101 27.54 -24.38 -18.00
C THR A 101 27.48 -25.90 -18.09
N HIS A 102 28.65 -26.54 -18.22
CA HIS A 102 28.81 -27.99 -18.24
C HIS A 102 28.52 -28.65 -16.87
N SER A 103 28.46 -27.86 -15.80
CA SER A 103 28.10 -28.33 -14.46
C SER A 103 26.70 -27.87 -14.11
N ASP A 104 25.81 -28.83 -13.89
CA ASP A 104 24.42 -28.60 -13.50
C ASP A 104 24.32 -27.80 -12.19
N GLU A 105 25.25 -28.01 -11.27
CA GLU A 105 25.33 -27.31 -9.98
C GLU A 105 25.64 -25.82 -10.17
N VAL A 106 26.59 -25.50 -11.05
CA VAL A 106 26.99 -24.13 -11.33
C VAL A 106 25.89 -23.39 -12.11
N SER A 107 25.27 -24.04 -13.09
CA SER A 107 24.12 -23.50 -13.82
C SER A 107 22.94 -23.21 -12.88
N ALA A 108 22.65 -24.11 -11.93
CA ALA A 108 21.59 -23.92 -10.94
C ALA A 108 21.92 -22.76 -9.97
N ALA A 109 23.15 -22.70 -9.46
CA ALA A 109 23.59 -21.61 -8.58
C ALA A 109 23.52 -20.25 -9.29
N LEU A 110 23.98 -20.16 -10.54
CA LEU A 110 23.95 -18.94 -11.34
C LEU A 110 22.52 -18.47 -11.60
N THR A 111 21.62 -19.40 -11.92
CA THR A 111 20.19 -19.12 -12.12
C THR A 111 19.55 -18.59 -10.83
N LEU A 112 19.87 -19.20 -9.69
CA LEU A 112 19.37 -18.77 -8.38
C LEU A 112 19.88 -17.36 -8.01
N VAL A 113 21.15 -17.06 -8.27
CA VAL A 113 21.72 -15.72 -8.09
C VAL A 113 21.02 -14.72 -9.00
N ALA A 114 20.80 -15.04 -10.28
CA ALA A 114 20.13 -14.14 -11.22
C ALA A 114 18.68 -13.82 -10.81
N LEU A 115 17.94 -14.81 -10.28
CA LEU A 115 16.57 -14.63 -9.78
C LEU A 115 16.52 -13.84 -8.47
N LEU A 116 17.53 -13.98 -7.61
CA LEU A 116 17.56 -13.35 -6.29
C LEU A 116 18.28 -12.00 -6.26
N LYS A 117 19.03 -11.63 -7.31
CA LYS A 117 19.88 -10.42 -7.31
C LYS A 117 19.08 -9.16 -6.95
N ASP A 118 17.90 -8.99 -7.52
CA ASP A 118 17.10 -7.77 -7.33
C ASP A 118 16.54 -7.70 -5.92
N PHE A 119 16.21 -8.85 -5.31
CA PHE A 119 15.81 -8.93 -3.92
C PHE A 119 16.97 -8.58 -2.98
N VAL A 120 18.15 -9.16 -3.21
CA VAL A 120 19.34 -8.91 -2.39
C VAL A 120 19.75 -7.44 -2.49
N LEU A 121 19.83 -6.90 -3.70
CA LEU A 121 20.16 -5.49 -3.95
C LEU A 121 19.13 -4.56 -3.30
N PHE A 122 17.83 -4.84 -3.43
CA PHE A 122 16.79 -4.06 -2.77
C PHE A 122 16.91 -4.10 -1.24
N ARG A 123 17.16 -5.27 -0.66
CA ARG A 123 17.34 -5.40 0.80
C ARG A 123 18.59 -4.67 1.28
N LEU A 124 19.70 -4.79 0.56
CA LEU A 124 20.92 -4.05 0.85
C LEU A 124 20.70 -2.54 0.73
N TRP A 125 19.96 -2.11 -0.29
CA TRP A 125 19.60 -0.70 -0.47
C TRP A 125 18.73 -0.18 0.66
N CYS A 126 17.67 -0.90 1.05
CA CYS A 126 16.84 -0.54 2.20
C CYS A 126 17.65 -0.50 3.50
N PHE A 127 18.56 -1.45 3.69
CA PHE A 127 19.43 -1.49 4.85
C PHE A 127 20.38 -0.29 4.87
N TYR A 128 21.02 0.00 3.74
CA TYR A 128 21.87 1.18 3.58
C TYR A 128 21.08 2.47 3.85
N MET A 129 19.86 2.58 3.31
CA MET A 129 18.97 3.72 3.54
C MET A 129 18.57 3.84 5.01
N MET A 130 18.29 2.73 5.68
CA MET A 130 17.98 2.73 7.12
C MET A 130 19.19 3.15 7.95
N MET A 131 20.39 2.70 7.58
CA MET A 131 21.64 3.07 8.25
C MET A 131 22.01 4.55 8.00
N SER A 132 21.68 5.06 6.81
CA SER A 132 21.90 6.45 6.41
C SER A 132 20.71 7.36 6.73
N ALA A 133 19.63 6.81 7.28
CA ALA A 133 18.42 7.58 7.56
C ALA A 133 18.69 8.54 8.70
N THR A 134 18.57 9.83 8.41
CA THR A 134 18.63 10.86 9.43
C THR A 134 17.49 10.63 10.42
N ASN A 135 17.80 10.62 11.72
CA ASN A 135 16.80 10.44 12.75
C ASN A 135 15.74 11.55 12.60
N PRO A 136 14.43 11.23 12.53
CA PRO A 136 13.40 12.24 12.27
C PRO A 136 13.41 13.38 13.30
N SER A 137 13.91 13.13 14.52
CA SER A 137 14.10 14.14 15.56
C SER A 137 15.12 15.23 15.21
N SER A 138 16.04 15.00 14.26
CA SER A 138 17.04 15.98 13.84
C SER A 138 16.51 16.99 12.81
N LEU A 139 15.42 16.66 12.10
CA LEU A 139 14.83 17.53 11.08
C LEU A 139 13.74 18.42 11.68
N ARG A 140 12.99 17.90 12.67
CA ARG A 140 11.96 18.65 13.39
C ARG A 140 11.72 17.99 14.76
N PRO A 141 11.42 18.75 15.82
CA PRO A 141 10.90 18.17 17.04
C PRO A 141 9.65 17.34 16.72
N LEU A 142 9.68 16.07 17.11
CA LEU A 142 8.56 15.16 16.95
C LEU A 142 7.38 15.68 17.76
N LEU A 143 6.26 15.95 17.09
CA LEU A 143 5.03 16.29 17.79
C LEU A 143 4.51 15.07 18.54
N THR A 144 4.06 15.28 19.78
CA THR A 144 3.30 14.24 20.48
C THR A 144 1.93 14.07 19.81
N SER A 145 1.31 12.92 20.01
CA SER A 145 -0.06 12.67 19.52
C SER A 145 -1.04 13.72 20.03
N ALA A 146 -0.90 14.14 21.29
CA ALA A 146 -1.70 15.19 21.90
C ALA A 146 -1.51 16.54 21.21
N ASP A 147 -0.28 16.90 20.86
CA ASP A 147 0.00 18.16 20.15
C ASP A 147 -0.52 18.14 18.71
N TYR A 148 -0.43 16.99 18.04
CA TYR A 148 -0.99 16.82 16.70
C TYR A 148 -2.52 16.99 16.72
N GLN A 149 -3.18 16.39 17.69
CA GLN A 149 -4.64 16.51 17.84
C GLN A 149 -5.06 17.94 18.14
N ARG A 150 -4.33 18.64 19.02
CA ARG A 150 -4.54 20.07 19.28
C ARG A 150 -4.36 20.93 18.03
N GLN A 151 -3.35 20.66 17.21
CA GLN A 151 -3.16 21.37 15.95
C GLN A 151 -4.31 21.10 14.97
N SER A 152 -4.75 19.85 14.87
CA SER A 152 -5.92 19.49 14.05
C SER A 152 -7.16 20.27 14.48
N ASP A 153 -7.44 20.33 15.78
CA ASP A 153 -8.61 21.04 16.32
C ASP A 153 -8.51 22.56 16.08
N ASP A 154 -7.33 23.15 16.29
CA ASP A 154 -7.10 24.59 16.06
C ASP A 154 -7.22 24.96 14.57
N HIS A 155 -6.64 24.17 13.67
CA HIS A 155 -6.77 24.38 12.22
C HIS A 155 -8.21 24.18 11.73
N THR A 156 -8.93 23.21 12.29
CA THR A 156 -10.35 22.98 11.99
C THR A 156 -11.17 24.18 12.43
N LYS A 157 -10.95 24.68 13.66
CA LYS A 157 -11.64 25.85 14.19
C LYS A 157 -11.37 27.10 13.34
N LYS A 158 -10.12 27.39 13.00
CA LYS A 158 -9.73 28.51 12.14
C LYS A 158 -10.37 28.43 10.74
N SER A 159 -10.43 27.22 10.18
CA SER A 159 -11.04 26.99 8.87
C SER A 159 -12.56 27.20 8.91
N LEU A 160 -13.21 26.73 9.97
CA LEU A 160 -14.64 26.96 10.19
C LEU A 160 -14.95 28.45 10.38
N GLU A 161 -14.15 29.18 11.17
CA GLU A 161 -14.31 30.64 11.36
C GLU A 161 -14.12 31.40 10.03
N ARG A 162 -13.14 30.97 9.21
CA ARG A 162 -12.93 31.54 7.87
C ARG A 162 -14.12 31.28 6.96
N PHE A 163 -14.67 30.07 7.01
CA PHE A 163 -15.85 29.71 6.23
C PHE A 163 -17.10 30.50 6.66
N GLN A 164 -17.34 30.63 7.98
CA GLN A 164 -18.41 31.47 8.52
C GLN A 164 -18.27 32.93 8.07
N ARG A 165 -17.05 33.48 8.15
CA ARG A 165 -16.78 34.86 7.70
C ARG A 165 -17.05 35.04 6.20
N TYR A 166 -16.65 34.07 5.39
CA TYR A 166 -16.91 34.06 3.95
C TYR A 166 -18.42 34.07 3.64
N LEU A 167 -19.19 33.22 4.32
CA LEU A 167 -20.65 33.18 4.16
C LEU A 167 -21.32 34.50 4.57
N ARG A 168 -20.86 35.16 5.65
CA ARG A 168 -21.37 36.50 6.02
C ARG A 168 -21.08 37.56 4.97
N GLN A 169 -19.93 37.50 4.31
CA GLN A 169 -19.53 38.47 3.29
C GLN A 169 -20.22 38.23 1.94
N HIS A 170 -20.62 36.98 1.66
CA HIS A 170 -21.20 36.58 0.38
C HIS A 170 -22.58 35.89 0.55
N PRO A 171 -23.63 36.64 0.95
CA PRO A 171 -24.96 36.05 1.17
C PRO A 171 -25.59 35.49 -0.11
N ALA A 172 -25.21 36.01 -1.28
CA ALA A 172 -25.68 35.51 -2.58
C ALA A 172 -25.24 34.05 -2.87
N ALA A 173 -24.16 33.58 -2.26
CA ALA A 173 -23.71 32.19 -2.39
C ALA A 173 -24.68 31.20 -1.72
N MET A 174 -25.47 31.65 -0.75
CA MET A 174 -26.46 30.83 -0.05
C MET A 174 -27.83 30.82 -0.73
N ALA A 175 -28.14 31.83 -1.56
CA ALA A 175 -29.44 32.00 -2.20
C ALA A 175 -29.76 30.94 -3.28
N HIS A 176 -28.75 30.20 -3.76
CA HIS A 176 -28.91 29.16 -4.77
C HIS A 176 -29.07 27.76 -4.18
N LEU A 177 -29.03 27.64 -2.84
CA LEU A 177 -29.14 26.37 -2.14
C LEU A 177 -30.61 26.07 -1.81
N PRO A 178 -30.99 24.77 -1.69
CA PRO A 178 -32.31 24.39 -1.18
C PRO A 178 -32.55 24.99 0.22
N ASP A 179 -33.78 25.47 0.47
CA ASP A 179 -34.18 26.18 1.70
C ASP A 179 -33.72 25.50 3.00
N GLU A 180 -33.80 24.17 3.08
CA GLU A 180 -33.38 23.42 4.26
C GLU A 180 -31.89 23.59 4.56
N ILE A 181 -31.07 23.50 3.51
CA ILE A 181 -29.61 23.62 3.56
C ILE A 181 -29.24 25.07 3.83
N GLU A 182 -29.92 26.01 3.19
CA GLU A 182 -29.74 27.45 3.43
C GLU A 182 -30.00 27.81 4.90
N LEU A 183 -31.10 27.35 5.49
CA LEU A 183 -31.45 27.61 6.89
C LEU A 183 -30.45 26.99 7.87
N ARG A 184 -29.86 25.83 7.54
CA ARG A 184 -28.79 25.21 8.34
C ARG A 184 -27.49 26.01 8.23
N LEU A 185 -27.12 26.44 7.03
CA LEU A 185 -25.92 27.26 6.79
C LEU A 185 -26.02 28.64 7.42
N ARG A 186 -27.18 29.30 7.36
CA ARG A 186 -27.43 30.56 8.06
C ARG A 186 -27.31 30.39 9.58
N ARG A 187 -27.92 29.34 10.15
CA ARG A 187 -27.77 29.00 11.58
C ARG A 187 -26.31 28.74 11.96
N PHE A 188 -25.60 28.00 11.11
CA PHE A 188 -24.17 27.72 11.30
C PHE A 188 -23.32 29.00 11.25
N THR A 189 -23.68 29.93 10.36
CA THR A 189 -22.99 31.22 10.19
C THR A 189 -23.18 32.13 11.42
N ASP A 190 -24.31 32.03 12.10
CA ASP A 190 -24.65 32.83 13.29
C ASP A 190 -24.44 32.07 14.61
N HIS A 191 -23.54 31.09 14.63
CA HIS A 191 -23.18 30.30 15.83
C HIS A 191 -24.37 29.64 16.55
N GLY A 192 -25.42 29.27 15.80
CA GLY A 192 -26.58 28.58 16.37
C GLY A 192 -27.61 29.50 17.04
N VAL A 193 -27.53 30.82 16.87
CA VAL A 193 -28.62 31.72 17.29
C VAL A 193 -29.85 31.43 16.43
N HIS A 194 -31.01 31.23 17.07
CA HIS A 194 -32.27 30.99 16.38
C HIS A 194 -32.67 32.22 15.54
N ILE A 195 -32.55 32.14 14.23
CA ILE A 195 -33.01 33.19 13.32
C ILE A 195 -34.50 33.02 13.05
N ARG A 196 -35.28 34.08 13.28
CA ARG A 196 -36.72 34.13 12.97
C ARG A 196 -36.89 34.10 11.45
N ARG A 197 -37.67 33.14 10.93
CA ARG A 197 -37.97 32.99 9.50
C ARG A 197 -38.45 34.34 8.95
N ARG A 198 -37.88 34.81 7.84
CA ARG A 198 -38.43 35.96 7.10
C ARG A 198 -39.76 35.48 6.54
N THR A 199 -40.84 35.82 7.22
CA THR A 199 -42.20 35.62 6.72
C THR A 199 -42.40 36.64 5.62
N ASP A 200 -42.34 36.17 4.38
CA ASP A 200 -43.08 36.82 3.31
C ASP A 200 -44.57 36.78 3.69
N GLY A 201 -45.27 37.86 3.36
CA GLY A 201 -46.48 38.31 4.06
C GLY A 201 -47.62 37.31 4.21
N GLU A 202 -48.47 37.69 5.17
CA GLU A 202 -49.82 37.20 5.47
C GLU A 202 -49.94 36.02 6.46
N GLY A 203 -50.45 36.38 7.66
CA GLY A 203 -51.44 35.62 8.41
C GLY A 203 -51.06 34.24 8.97
N GLU A 204 -50.83 34.21 10.29
CA GLU A 204 -51.44 33.29 11.26
C GLU A 204 -50.50 32.76 12.35
N THR A 205 -50.86 33.16 13.56
CA THR A 205 -50.73 32.55 14.88
C THR A 205 -49.82 31.33 15.09
N SER A 206 -48.84 31.54 15.99
CA SER A 206 -48.59 30.74 17.21
C SER A 206 -48.73 29.22 17.09
N SER A 207 -47.61 28.50 17.11
CA SER A 207 -47.52 27.13 17.63
C SER A 207 -46.08 26.67 17.90
N ARG A 208 -45.70 26.73 19.19
CA ARG A 208 -44.86 25.78 19.95
C ARG A 208 -43.57 25.22 19.33
N CYS A 209 -42.43 25.67 19.87
CA CYS A 209 -41.26 24.81 20.05
C CYS A 209 -41.57 23.72 21.08
N VAL A 210 -41.36 22.45 20.71
CA VAL A 210 -41.15 21.34 21.64
C VAL A 210 -39.77 20.78 21.32
N VAL A 211 -38.88 20.80 22.31
CA VAL A 211 -37.61 20.09 22.32
C VAL A 211 -37.85 18.82 23.15
N LEU A 212 -37.58 17.67 22.56
CA LEU A 212 -37.17 16.44 23.25
C LEU A 212 -35.76 16.12 22.77
#